data_AF-A0A1V3X3N4-F1
#
_entry.id   AF-A0A1V3X3N4-F1
#
_cell.length_a   1.000
_cell.length_b   1.000
_cell.length_c   1.000
_cell.angle_alpha   90.00
_cell.angle_beta   90.00
_cell.angle_gamma   90.00
#
_symmetry.space_group_name_H-M   'P 1'
#
loop_
_entity.id
_entity.type
_entity.pdbx_description
1 polymer ?
#
loop_
_entity_poly.entity_id
_entity_poly.type
_entity_poly.pdbx_seq_one_letter_code
_entity_poly.pdbx_strand_id
1 'polypeptide(L)'
;MSSEWIDAREALRMGLVWRVCEPAALLPEARRHAEILAARPLSSLMAVKHTIVEPTRPEIAAASARENAHFAELMGAQANAAALADFSKRRS
;
A
#
# COMPACT_ATOMS: atom_id res chain seq x y z
N MET A 1 2.76 17.56 7.57
CA MET A 1 3.14 16.35 6.81
C MET A 1 4.62 16.47 6.49
N SER A 2 5.50 15.68 7.12
CA SER A 2 6.99 15.83 7.03
C SER A 2 7.61 15.20 5.78
N SER A 3 6.90 14.28 5.10
CA SER A 3 7.37 13.60 3.87
C SER A 3 8.70 12.86 4.02
N GLU A 4 9.06 12.47 5.24
CA GLU A 4 10.30 11.74 5.53
C GLU A 4 10.16 10.25 5.19
N TRP A 5 11.30 9.63 4.86
CA TRP A 5 11.39 8.19 4.67
C TRP A 5 11.32 7.47 6.02
N ILE A 6 10.61 6.34 6.04
CA ILE A 6 10.60 5.42 7.17
C ILE A 6 11.33 4.12 6.80
N ASP A 7 12.07 3.57 7.75
CA ASP A 7 12.73 2.27 7.57
C ASP A 7 11.77 1.09 7.84
N ALA A 8 12.22 -0.14 7.57
CA ALA A 8 11.40 -1.33 7.75
C ALA A 8 10.99 -1.58 9.22
N ARG A 9 11.81 -1.17 10.19
CA ARG A 9 11.53 -1.35 11.62
C ARG A 9 10.50 -0.35 12.10
N GLU A 10 10.55 0.89 11.64
CA GLU A 10 9.52 1.91 11.88
C GLU A 10 8.21 1.51 11.20
N ALA A 11 8.24 1.07 9.95
CA ALA A 11 7.05 0.56 9.26
C ALA A 11 6.37 -0.61 10.03
N LEU A 12 7.15 -1.48 10.67
CA LEU A 12 6.63 -2.55 11.54
C LEU A 12 5.96 -1.97 12.80
N ARG A 13 6.59 -0.99 13.46
CA ARG A 13 6.01 -0.31 14.64
C ARG A 13 4.71 0.42 14.31
N MET A 14 4.63 1.03 13.12
CA MET A 14 3.44 1.71 12.63
C MET A 14 2.32 0.75 12.18
N GLY A 15 2.59 -0.57 12.10
CA GLY A 15 1.62 -1.57 11.64
C GLY A 15 1.43 -1.62 10.13
N LEU A 16 2.32 -1.01 9.34
CA LEU A 16 2.28 -1.04 7.86
C LEU A 16 2.80 -2.36 7.28
N VAL A 17 3.66 -3.05 8.02
CA VAL A 17 4.16 -4.38 7.68
C VAL A 17 3.99 -5.33 8.87
N TRP A 18 3.85 -6.62 8.59
CA TRP A 18 3.66 -7.64 9.62
C TRP A 18 4.98 -8.19 10.19
N ARG A 19 6.06 -8.21 9.39
CA ARG A 19 7.33 -8.83 9.76
C ARG A 19 8.50 -8.19 9.02
N VAL A 20 9.66 -8.13 9.68
CA VAL A 20 10.96 -7.76 9.09
C VAL A 20 11.89 -8.98 9.12
N CYS A 21 12.74 -9.13 8.12
CA CYS A 21 13.76 -10.16 8.04
C CYS A 21 15.03 -9.59 7.39
N GLU A 22 16.13 -10.35 7.45
CA GLU A 22 17.36 -10.00 6.74
C GLU A 22 17.11 -9.92 5.23
N PRO A 23 17.74 -8.98 4.49
CA PRO A 23 17.47 -8.78 3.07
C PRO A 23 17.61 -10.06 2.22
N ALA A 24 18.63 -10.87 2.51
CA ALA A 24 18.88 -12.14 1.82
C ALA A 24 17.77 -13.19 2.04
N ALA A 25 16.99 -13.06 3.12
CA ALA A 25 15.92 -13.98 3.48
C ALA A 25 14.54 -13.54 2.94
N LEU A 26 14.42 -12.35 2.34
CA LEU A 26 13.12 -11.76 1.95
C LEU A 26 12.30 -12.69 1.05
N LEU A 27 12.87 -13.13 -0.07
CA LEU A 27 12.17 -14.01 -1.01
C LEU A 27 11.90 -15.41 -0.44
N PRO A 28 12.87 -16.09 0.20
CA PRO A 28 12.61 -17.36 0.87
C PRO A 28 11.47 -17.29 1.90
N GLU A 29 11.47 -16.30 2.79
CA GLU A 29 10.43 -16.16 3.81
C GLU A 29 9.06 -15.83 3.19
N ALA A 30 9.01 -14.90 2.24
CA ALA A 30 7.75 -14.57 1.56
C ALA A 30 7.16 -15.78 0.83
N ARG A 31 8.01 -16.58 0.17
CA ARG A 31 7.60 -17.83 -0.51
C ARG A 31 7.03 -18.83 0.48
N ARG A 32 7.71 -19.05 1.61
CA ARG A 32 7.26 -19.96 2.66
C ARG A 32 5.86 -19.60 3.17
N HIS A 33 5.59 -18.32 3.42
CA HIS A 33 4.24 -17.88 3.86
C HIS A 33 3.19 -18.04 2.76
N ALA A 34 3.55 -17.77 1.50
CA ALA A 34 2.66 -18.00 0.37
C ALA A 34 2.28 -19.48 0.20
N GLU A 35 3.23 -20.39 0.42
CA GLU A 35 2.98 -21.84 0.40
C GLU A 35 2.06 -22.28 1.56
N ILE A 36 2.24 -21.72 2.76
CA ILE A 36 1.35 -21.95 3.91
C ILE A 36 -0.09 -21.51 3.60
N LEU A 37 -0.27 -20.37 2.92
CA LEU A 37 -1.57 -19.90 2.47
C LEU A 37 -2.15 -20.79 1.38
N ALA A 38 -1.35 -21.15 0.37
CA ALA A 38 -1.78 -21.98 -0.75
C ALA A 38 -2.23 -23.38 -0.34
N ALA A 39 -1.74 -23.90 0.79
CA ALA A 39 -2.17 -25.17 1.37
C ALA A 39 -3.57 -25.13 2.03
N ARG A 40 -4.24 -23.98 2.08
CA ARG A 40 -5.57 -23.83 2.69
C ARG A 40 -6.69 -23.85 1.63
N PRO A 41 -7.90 -24.32 1.98
CA PRO A 41 -9.04 -24.27 1.06
C PRO A 41 -9.33 -22.83 0.62
N LEU A 42 -9.45 -22.63 -0.69
CA LEU A 42 -9.66 -21.29 -1.28
C LEU A 42 -10.91 -20.60 -0.72
N SER A 43 -12.02 -21.34 -0.54
CA SER A 43 -13.26 -20.81 0.02
C SER A 43 -13.06 -20.26 1.44
N SER A 44 -12.24 -20.91 2.27
CA SER A 44 -11.91 -20.45 3.62
C SER A 44 -11.07 -19.17 3.58
N LEU A 45 -10.04 -19.11 2.72
CA LEU A 45 -9.21 -17.91 2.55
C LEU A 45 -10.05 -16.71 2.08
N MET A 46 -10.94 -16.93 1.11
CA MET A 46 -11.84 -15.89 0.61
C MET A 46 -12.79 -15.39 1.70
N ALA A 47 -13.41 -16.30 2.46
CA ALA A 47 -14.32 -15.93 3.55
C ALA A 47 -13.59 -15.09 4.60
N VAL A 48 -12.41 -15.52 5.06
CA VAL A 48 -11.61 -14.79 6.04
C VAL A 48 -11.20 -13.41 5.52
N LYS A 49 -10.68 -13.32 4.28
CA LYS A 49 -10.30 -12.03 3.70
C LYS A 49 -11.51 -11.10 3.56
N HIS A 50 -12.66 -11.63 3.17
CA HIS A 50 -13.88 -10.85 3.04
C HIS A 50 -14.31 -10.28 4.40
N THR A 51 -14.41 -11.11 5.44
CA THR A 51 -14.85 -10.64 6.76
C THR A 51 -13.90 -9.63 7.39
N ILE A 52 -12.59 -9.74 7.16
CA ILE A 52 -11.59 -8.78 7.65
C ILE A 52 -11.75 -7.42 6.95
N VAL A 53 -12.00 -7.41 5.63
CA VAL A 53 -11.93 -6.18 4.81
C VAL A 53 -13.27 -5.47 4.71
N GLU A 54 -14.38 -6.19 4.83
CA GLU A 54 -15.71 -5.63 4.61
C GLU A 54 -16.04 -4.38 5.45
N PRO A 55 -15.69 -4.31 6.76
CA PRO A 55 -16.02 -3.14 7.58
C PRO A 55 -15.38 -1.83 7.09
N THR A 56 -14.19 -1.88 6.48
CA THR A 56 -13.44 -0.68 6.06
C THR A 56 -13.60 -0.37 4.57
N ARG A 57 -14.14 -1.30 3.77
CA ARG A 57 -14.25 -1.18 2.31
C ARG A 57 -15.01 0.08 1.85
N PRO A 58 -16.17 0.45 2.41
CA PRO A 58 -16.89 1.65 1.99
C PRO A 58 -16.11 2.94 2.30
N GLU A 59 -15.45 3.00 3.45
CA GLU A 59 -14.69 4.16 3.89
C GLU A 59 -13.44 4.38 3.04
N ILE A 60 -12.74 3.29 2.68
CA ILE A 60 -11.63 3.33 1.73
C ILE A 60 -12.10 3.90 0.38
N ALA A 61 -13.22 3.42 -0.15
CA ALA A 61 -13.76 3.92 -1.41
C ALA A 61 -14.11 5.41 -1.35
N ALA A 62 -14.74 5.85 -0.26
CA ALA A 62 -15.06 7.27 -0.05
C ALA A 62 -13.80 8.14 0.10
N ALA A 63 -12.77 7.65 0.79
CA ALA A 63 -11.49 8.34 0.92
C ALA A 63 -10.80 8.50 -0.44
N SER A 64 -10.72 7.41 -1.22
CA SER A 64 -10.16 7.44 -2.57
C SER A 64 -10.91 8.39 -3.51
N ALA A 65 -12.24 8.48 -3.39
CA ALA A 65 -13.02 9.45 -4.17
C ALA A 65 -12.64 10.91 -3.83
N ARG A 66 -12.44 11.23 -2.54
CA ARG A 66 -11.98 12.56 -2.11
C ARG A 66 -10.54 12.84 -2.57
N GLU A 67 -9.64 11.87 -2.43
CA GLU A 67 -8.25 11.98 -2.91
C GLU A 67 -8.20 12.27 -4.41
N ASN A 68 -9.00 11.55 -5.21
CA ASN A 68 -9.09 11.76 -6.65
C ASN A 68 -9.65 13.14 -7.03
N ALA A 69 -10.65 13.64 -6.30
CA ALA A 69 -11.20 14.98 -6.51
C ALA A 69 -10.14 16.07 -6.24
N HIS A 70 -9.42 15.97 -5.11
CA HIS A 70 -8.32 16.89 -4.81
C HIS A 70 -7.18 16.78 -5.83
N PHE A 71 -6.85 15.57 -6.28
CA PHE A 71 -5.87 15.38 -7.34
C PHE A 71 -6.30 16.08 -8.63
N ALA A 72 -7.56 15.94 -9.06
CA ALA A 72 -8.08 16.60 -10.25
C ALA A 72 -8.05 18.13 -10.15
N GLU A 73 -8.40 18.70 -8.99
CA GLU A 73 -8.33 20.15 -8.74
C GLU A 73 -6.88 20.67 -8.80
N LEU A 74 -5.97 20.01 -8.09
CA LEU A 74 -4.54 20.38 -8.06
C LEU A 74 -3.87 20.19 -9.42
N MET A 75 -4.32 19.21 -10.20
CA MET A 75 -3.81 18.96 -11.53
C MET A 75 -4.43 19.90 -12.60
N GLY A 76 -5.67 20.34 -12.41
CA GLY A 76 -6.35 21.27 -13.30
C GLY A 76 -5.95 22.74 -13.08
N ALA A 77 -5.47 23.08 -11.89
CA ALA A 77 -4.93 24.40 -11.58
C ALA A 77 -3.58 24.61 -12.30
N GLN A 78 -3.34 25.83 -12.83
CA GLN A 78 -2.16 26.23 -13.63
C GLN A 78 -0.76 25.90 -13.06
N ALA A 79 -0.65 25.38 -11.83
CA ALA A 79 0.60 24.96 -11.20
C ALA A 79 1.16 23.61 -11.71
N ASN A 80 0.41 22.86 -12.53
CA ASN A 80 0.66 21.45 -12.74
C ASN A 80 1.74 21.08 -13.79
N ALA A 81 2.01 21.91 -14.79
CA ALA A 81 2.96 21.55 -15.86
C ALA A 81 4.41 21.40 -15.36
N ALA A 82 4.85 22.25 -14.42
CA ALA A 82 6.20 22.20 -13.87
C ALA A 82 6.38 21.08 -12.84
N ALA A 83 5.37 20.83 -12.00
CA ALA A 83 5.40 19.78 -10.98
C ALA A 83 5.40 18.36 -11.60
N LEU A 84 4.64 18.15 -12.67
CA LEU A 84 4.62 16.87 -13.39
C LEU A 84 5.96 16.57 -14.08
N ALA A 85 6.61 17.60 -14.65
CA ALA A 85 7.91 17.47 -15.28
C ALA A 85 9.03 17.12 -14.28
N ASP A 86 8.98 17.66 -13.06
CA ASP A 86 9.96 17.40 -12.01
C ASP A 86 9.79 15.99 -11.40
N PHE A 87 8.54 15.52 -11.27
CA PHE A 87 8.24 14.14 -10.86
C PHE A 87 8.75 13.10 -11.88
N SER A 88 8.57 13.35 -13.19
CA SER A 88 9.07 12.44 -14.23
C SER A 88 10.60 12.38 -14.31
N LYS A 89 11.30 13.46 -13.94
CA LYS A 89 12.79 13.50 -13.92
C LYS A 89 13.41 12.75 -12.75
N ARG A 90 12.70 12.60 -11.61
CA ARG A 90 13.20 11.89 -10.42
C ARG A 90 13.14 10.37 -10.52
N ARG A 91 12.61 9.83 -11.61
CA ARG A 91 12.39 8.39 -11.80
C ARG A 91 13.50 7.66 -12.58
N SER A 92 14.66 8.30 -12.79
CA SER A 92 15.86 7.72 -13.44
C SER A 92 16.92 7.31 -12.44
#